data_AF-A0A2V9CB29-F1
#
_entry.id   AF-A0A2V9CB29-F1
#
_cell.length_a   1.000
_cell.length_b   1.000
_cell.length_c   1.000
_cell.angle_alpha   90.00
_cell.angle_beta   90.00
_cell.angle_gamma   90.00
#
_symmetry.space_group_name_H-M   'P 1'
#
loop_
_entity.id
_entity.type
_entity.pdbx_description
1 polymer ?
#
loop_
_entity_poly.entity_id
_entity_poly.type
_entity_poly.pdbx_seq_one_letter_code
_entity_poly.pdbx_strand_id
1 'polypeptide(L)'
;MFLFGTFWQMKRRTDPLVRTAIAAVLVLLLTAATGFEYDQRRHGGPRKIYLTFDADITPEMRHRLQAGEVPAWYSPGLVAYLAKQQAPVTLFVTGLFAEAYPELVKELGSNSHFSIQNHTYDHLAFQSDCYGLPWTSNFRLKKYEIQKTQQMIYALTGTSPRNLRHPGPAQQRYDNSVPLHIVGIVPSDMIASIL
;
A
#
# COMPACT_ATOMS: atom_id res chain seq x y z
N MET A 1 -25.70 -23.31 5.52
CA MET A 1 -25.50 -22.99 4.10
C MET A 1 -25.26 -21.50 4.00
N PHE A 2 -23.99 -21.08 3.98
CA PHE A 2 -23.60 -19.68 3.82
C PHE A 2 -22.69 -19.59 2.59
N LEU A 3 -23.21 -18.93 1.55
CA LEU A 3 -22.50 -18.62 0.31
C LEU A 3 -21.65 -17.38 0.56
N PHE A 4 -20.33 -17.53 0.72
CA PHE A 4 -19.39 -16.43 0.53
C PHE A 4 -19.02 -16.37 -0.95
N GLY A 5 -19.65 -15.43 -1.65
CA GLY A 5 -19.41 -15.15 -3.06
C GLY A 5 -18.02 -14.59 -3.30
N THR A 6 -17.29 -15.31 -4.13
CA THR A 6 -16.18 -14.90 -5.00
C THR A 6 -16.14 -13.40 -5.35
N PHE A 7 -15.13 -12.69 -4.84
CA PHE A 7 -14.70 -11.37 -5.34
C PHE A 7 -13.28 -11.46 -5.92
N TRP A 8 -13.03 -12.48 -6.76
CA TRP A 8 -11.68 -12.82 -7.22
C TRP A 8 -11.62 -12.98 -8.75
N GLN A 9 -11.64 -11.86 -9.48
CA GLN A 9 -11.26 -11.83 -10.89
C GLN A 9 -10.84 -10.40 -11.28
N MET A 10 -9.64 -9.94 -10.90
CA MET A 10 -8.92 -8.93 -11.71
C MET A 10 -7.91 -9.68 -12.58
N LYS A 11 -8.42 -10.31 -13.64
CA LYS A 11 -7.65 -11.12 -14.57
C LYS A 11 -7.78 -10.50 -15.96
N ARG A 12 -6.90 -9.53 -16.26
CA ARG A 12 -6.34 -9.14 -17.59
C ARG A 12 -6.26 -7.62 -17.83
N ARG A 13 -5.28 -7.25 -18.67
CA ARG A 13 -5.00 -5.92 -19.28
C ARG A 13 -6.21 -5.23 -19.97
N THR A 14 -7.34 -5.91 -20.11
CA THR A 14 -8.57 -5.43 -20.79
C THR A 14 -9.73 -5.17 -19.83
N ASP A 15 -9.52 -5.29 -18.53
CA ASP A 15 -10.56 -5.09 -17.53
C ASP A 15 -11.06 -3.62 -17.54
N PRO A 16 -12.38 -3.38 -17.74
CA PRO A 16 -12.94 -2.03 -17.70
C PRO A 16 -12.64 -1.30 -16.38
N LEU A 17 -12.43 -2.01 -15.27
CA LEU A 17 -12.08 -1.42 -13.97
C LEU A 17 -10.64 -0.89 -13.93
N VAL A 18 -9.69 -1.55 -14.61
CA VAL A 18 -8.31 -1.05 -14.74
C VAL A 18 -8.29 0.19 -15.64
N ARG A 19 -9.11 0.20 -16.70
CA ARG A 19 -9.27 1.37 -17.57
C ARG A 19 -9.90 2.54 -16.84
N THR A 20 -10.93 2.32 -16.02
CA THR A 20 -11.52 3.39 -15.20
C THR A 20 -10.59 3.86 -14.10
N ALA A 21 -9.80 2.98 -13.47
CA ALA A 21 -8.78 3.40 -12.50
C ALA A 21 -7.69 4.27 -13.15
N ILE A 22 -7.16 3.86 -14.31
CA ILE A 22 -6.20 4.67 -15.08
C ILE A 22 -6.84 5.98 -15.54
N ALA A 23 -8.09 5.96 -16.01
CA ALA A 23 -8.82 7.16 -16.40
C ALA A 23 -9.10 8.09 -15.22
N ALA A 24 -9.42 7.56 -14.03
CA ALA A 24 -9.62 8.34 -12.82
C ALA A 24 -8.31 8.99 -12.36
N VAL A 25 -7.20 8.26 -12.37
CA VAL A 25 -5.86 8.82 -12.10
C VAL A 25 -5.51 9.89 -13.14
N LEU A 26 -5.78 9.65 -14.43
CA LEU A 26 -5.60 10.65 -15.49
C LEU A 26 -6.46 11.89 -15.30
N VAL A 27 -7.74 11.74 -14.94
CA VAL A 27 -8.63 12.86 -14.63
C VAL A 27 -8.13 13.62 -13.40
N LEU A 28 -7.68 12.94 -12.34
CA LEU A 28 -7.08 13.58 -11.17
C LEU A 28 -5.80 14.34 -11.52
N LEU A 29 -4.92 13.77 -12.34
CA LEU A 29 -3.68 14.42 -12.78
C LEU A 29 -3.97 15.60 -13.73
N LEU A 30 -4.95 15.48 -14.63
CA LEU A 30 -5.37 16.53 -15.57
C LEU A 30 -6.14 17.65 -14.86
N THR A 31 -7.01 17.35 -13.90
CA THR A 31 -7.77 18.36 -13.12
C THR A 31 -6.88 19.11 -12.12
N ALA A 32 -5.86 18.44 -11.56
CA ALA A 32 -4.81 19.11 -10.80
C ALA A 32 -3.97 20.08 -11.68
N ALA A 33 -3.83 19.79 -12.98
CA ALA A 33 -3.16 20.66 -13.94
C ALA A 33 -4.06 21.80 -14.49
N THR A 34 -5.39 21.65 -14.46
CA THR A 34 -6.34 22.63 -15.05
C THR A 34 -7.17 23.42 -14.05
N GLY A 35 -6.98 23.25 -12.74
CA GLY A 35 -7.57 24.14 -11.73
C GLY A 35 -9.09 24.07 -11.65
N PHE A 36 -9.67 22.86 -11.62
CA PHE A 36 -11.11 22.71 -11.41
C PHE A 36 -11.49 23.10 -9.98
N GLU A 37 -12.46 24.01 -9.86
CA GLU A 37 -12.89 24.63 -8.61
C GLU A 37 -13.73 23.66 -7.78
N TYR A 38 -13.06 22.78 -7.03
CA TYR A 38 -13.65 22.05 -5.90
C TYR A 38 -13.85 23.06 -4.76
N ASP A 39 -15.08 23.19 -4.24
CA ASP A 39 -15.49 24.15 -3.20
C ASP A 39 -14.34 24.49 -2.23
N GLN A 40 -13.83 25.71 -2.42
CA GLN A 40 -12.60 26.26 -1.83
C GLN A 40 -12.81 26.74 -0.38
N ARG A 41 -13.99 26.54 0.20
CA ARG A 41 -14.29 27.00 1.55
C ARG A 41 -13.83 25.99 2.61
N ARG A 42 -12.52 25.98 2.94
CA ARG A 42 -12.07 25.93 4.36
C ARG A 42 -10.56 25.96 4.66
N HIS A 43 -9.62 25.83 3.72
CA HIS A 43 -8.19 25.86 4.08
C HIS A 43 -7.33 26.53 3.00
N GLY A 44 -6.75 27.70 3.32
CA GLY A 44 -5.99 28.54 2.40
C GLY A 44 -4.56 28.04 2.17
N GLY A 45 -4.32 27.44 0.99
CA GLY A 45 -3.02 27.04 0.45
C GLY A 45 -3.17 26.06 -0.72
N PRO A 46 -2.16 25.93 -1.61
CA PRO A 46 -2.21 24.92 -2.67
C PRO A 46 -2.29 23.52 -2.06
N ARG A 47 -3.37 22.78 -2.38
CA ARG A 47 -3.55 21.40 -1.92
C ARG A 47 -2.49 20.51 -2.57
N LYS A 48 -1.64 19.89 -1.76
CA LYS A 48 -0.73 18.85 -2.22
C LYS A 48 -1.48 17.53 -2.27
N ILE A 49 -1.42 16.84 -3.41
CA ILE A 49 -1.97 15.50 -3.59
C ILE A 49 -0.81 14.51 -3.52
N TYR A 50 -0.98 13.45 -2.74
CA TYR A 50 -0.01 12.35 -2.63
C TYR A 50 -0.64 11.09 -3.18
N LEU A 51 0.03 10.44 -4.14
CA LEU A 51 -0.37 9.13 -4.63
C LEU A 51 0.26 8.06 -3.73
N THR A 52 -0.58 7.26 -3.10
CA THR A 52 -0.13 6.18 -2.22
C THR A 52 -0.85 4.89 -2.58
N PHE A 53 -0.13 3.78 -2.61
CA PHE A 53 -0.71 2.45 -2.85
C PHE A 53 -0.24 1.48 -1.79
N ASP A 54 -1.14 0.61 -1.37
CA ASP A 54 -0.81 -0.50 -0.49
C ASP A 54 -0.49 -1.71 -1.39
N ALA A 55 0.71 -2.26 -1.19
CA ALA A 55 1.22 -3.41 -1.90
C ALA A 55 1.27 -4.57 -0.91
N ASP A 56 0.12 -5.21 -0.74
CA ASP A 56 -0.12 -6.21 0.27
C ASP A 56 -0.10 -7.64 -0.30
N ILE A 57 0.38 -8.57 0.53
CA ILE A 57 0.18 -9.99 0.40
C ILE A 57 -0.14 -10.50 1.80
N THR A 58 -1.24 -11.23 1.93
CA THR A 58 -1.57 -12.01 3.13
C THR A 58 -0.99 -13.44 3.03
N PRO A 59 -0.92 -14.20 4.13
CA PRO A 59 -0.50 -15.61 4.09
C PRO A 59 -1.30 -16.46 3.08
N GLU A 60 -2.62 -16.23 2.99
CA GLU A 60 -3.48 -16.93 2.02
C GLU A 60 -3.12 -16.54 0.58
N MET A 61 -2.97 -15.24 0.31
CA MET A 61 -2.56 -14.74 -1.02
C MET A 61 -1.22 -15.33 -1.45
N ARG A 62 -0.25 -15.41 -0.52
CA ARG A 62 1.05 -16.06 -0.77
C ARG A 62 0.90 -17.52 -1.14
N HIS A 63 0.12 -18.28 -0.38
CA HIS A 63 -0.10 -19.70 -0.65
C HIS A 63 -0.65 -19.90 -2.08
N ARG A 64 -1.63 -19.09 -2.47
CA ARG A 64 -2.22 -19.13 -3.82
C ARG A 64 -1.25 -18.72 -4.92
N LEU A 65 -0.36 -17.75 -4.65
CA LEU A 65 0.72 -17.38 -5.56
C LEU A 65 1.71 -18.55 -5.74
N GLN A 66 2.12 -19.19 -4.65
CA GLN A 66 3.04 -20.35 -4.66
C GLN A 66 2.43 -21.57 -5.35
N ALA A 67 1.13 -21.77 -5.20
CA ALA A 67 0.37 -22.81 -5.90
C ALA A 67 0.14 -22.50 -7.40
N GLY A 68 0.52 -21.31 -7.87
CA GLY A 68 0.34 -20.89 -9.27
C GLY A 68 -1.12 -20.59 -9.65
N GLU A 69 -2.02 -20.45 -8.68
CA GLU A 69 -3.44 -20.14 -8.93
C GLU A 69 -3.63 -18.71 -9.49
N VAL A 70 -2.71 -17.82 -9.12
CA VAL A 70 -2.62 -16.45 -9.61
C VAL A 70 -1.18 -16.17 -10.08
N PRO A 71 -0.99 -15.44 -11.19
CA PRO A 71 0.34 -15.16 -11.71
C PRO A 71 1.07 -14.05 -10.93
N ALA A 72 0.32 -13.12 -10.35
CA ALA A 72 0.85 -12.00 -9.58
C ALA A 72 -0.26 -11.35 -8.73
N TRP A 73 0.18 -10.64 -7.69
CA TRP A 73 -0.63 -9.84 -6.77
C TRP A 73 -0.47 -8.33 -6.95
N TYR A 74 0.13 -7.94 -8.06
CA TYR A 74 0.25 -6.55 -8.47
C TYR A 74 -0.10 -6.45 -9.95
N SER A 75 -0.31 -5.22 -10.44
CA SER A 75 -0.52 -4.93 -11.85
C SER A 75 0.78 -4.42 -12.48
N PRO A 76 1.50 -5.21 -13.30
CA PRO A 76 2.70 -4.75 -13.99
C PRO A 76 2.43 -3.53 -14.89
N GLY A 77 1.21 -3.46 -15.46
CA GLY A 77 0.79 -2.34 -16.30
C GLY A 77 0.66 -1.04 -15.50
N LEU A 78 0.10 -1.10 -14.29
CA LEU A 78 0.00 0.07 -13.41
C LEU A 78 1.39 0.54 -12.97
N VAL A 79 2.26 -0.39 -12.57
CA VAL A 79 3.64 -0.06 -12.17
C VAL A 79 4.38 0.64 -13.31
N ALA A 80 4.36 0.05 -14.51
CA ALA A 80 5.00 0.63 -15.68
C ALA A 80 4.42 2.01 -16.04
N TYR A 81 3.10 2.18 -15.89
CA TYR A 81 2.44 3.45 -16.11
C TYR A 81 2.90 4.52 -15.11
N LEU A 82 2.89 4.21 -13.81
CA LEU A 82 3.33 5.14 -12.75
C LEU A 82 4.80 5.55 -12.94
N ALA A 83 5.68 4.59 -13.26
CA ALA A 83 7.08 4.87 -13.56
C ALA A 83 7.25 5.80 -14.77
N LYS A 84 6.42 5.65 -15.80
CA LYS A 84 6.42 6.53 -16.98
C LYS A 84 5.94 7.95 -16.67
N GLN A 85 4.95 8.10 -15.78
CA GLN A 85 4.42 9.43 -15.43
C GLN A 85 5.37 10.26 -14.57
N GLN A 86 6.42 9.65 -13.98
CA GLN A 86 7.37 10.34 -13.09
C GLN A 86 6.69 11.09 -11.92
N ALA A 87 5.44 10.73 -11.60
CA ALA A 87 4.72 11.29 -10.46
C ALA A 87 5.30 10.70 -9.17
N PRO A 88 5.47 11.49 -8.10
CA PRO A 88 5.86 10.96 -6.80
C PRO A 88 4.82 9.97 -6.27
N VAL A 89 5.22 8.74 -6.03
CA VAL A 89 4.38 7.65 -5.53
C VAL A 89 4.97 7.09 -4.24
N THR A 90 4.12 6.86 -3.23
CA THR A 90 4.48 6.12 -2.02
C THR A 90 3.87 4.72 -2.07
N LEU A 91 4.68 3.69 -1.91
CA LEU A 91 4.21 2.30 -1.83
C LEU A 91 4.39 1.81 -0.41
N PHE A 92 3.29 1.47 0.26
CA PHE A 92 3.31 0.79 1.55
C PHE A 92 3.35 -0.71 1.28
N VAL A 93 4.52 -1.32 1.46
CA VAL A 93 4.73 -2.75 1.15
C VAL A 93 4.60 -3.59 2.41
N THR A 94 3.85 -4.68 2.30
CA THR A 94 3.93 -5.74 3.33
C THR A 94 5.26 -6.46 3.22
N GLY A 95 5.71 -7.05 4.32
CA GLY A 95 6.87 -7.91 4.31
C GLY A 95 6.67 -9.14 3.42
N LEU A 96 5.46 -9.71 3.40
CA LEU A 96 5.17 -10.84 2.54
C LEU A 96 5.23 -10.49 1.05
N PHE A 97 4.84 -9.26 0.68
CA PHE A 97 4.99 -8.73 -0.69
C PHE A 97 6.47 -8.60 -1.07
N ALA A 98 7.31 -8.06 -0.17
CA ALA A 98 8.74 -7.90 -0.40
C ALA A 98 9.46 -9.25 -0.61
N GLU A 99 9.04 -10.29 0.10
CA GLU A 99 9.56 -11.65 -0.12
C GLU A 99 9.06 -12.28 -1.43
N ALA A 100 7.83 -11.98 -1.85
CA ALA A 100 7.27 -12.52 -3.09
C ALA A 100 7.84 -11.85 -4.34
N TYR A 101 8.15 -10.54 -4.26
CA TYR A 101 8.63 -9.74 -5.40
C TYR A 101 9.89 -8.92 -5.05
N PRO A 102 11.00 -9.56 -4.63
CA PRO A 102 12.18 -8.84 -4.16
C PRO A 102 12.82 -7.96 -5.23
N GLU A 103 12.89 -8.45 -6.48
CA GLU A 103 13.46 -7.68 -7.60
C GLU A 103 12.60 -6.45 -7.95
N LEU A 104 11.27 -6.57 -7.87
CA LEU A 104 10.37 -5.44 -8.08
C LEU A 104 10.55 -4.36 -7.01
N VAL A 105 10.61 -4.76 -5.73
CA VAL A 105 10.81 -3.81 -4.62
C VAL A 105 12.17 -3.12 -4.73
N LYS A 106 13.21 -3.85 -5.13
CA LYS A 106 14.54 -3.30 -5.39
C LYS A 106 14.55 -2.32 -6.57
N GLU A 107 13.91 -2.68 -7.69
CA GLU A 107 13.78 -1.82 -8.87
C GLU A 107 13.07 -0.52 -8.51
N LEU A 108 11.90 -0.61 -7.87
CA LEU A 108 11.12 0.57 -7.49
C LEU A 108 11.84 1.39 -6.42
N GLY A 109 12.50 0.76 -5.45
CA GLY A 109 13.30 1.45 -4.43
C GLY A 109 14.51 2.20 -4.99
N SER A 110 15.01 1.81 -6.17
CA SER A 110 16.10 2.51 -6.87
C SER A 110 15.60 3.69 -7.72
N ASN A 111 14.28 3.83 -7.90
CA ASN A 111 13.66 4.91 -8.65
C ASN A 111 13.27 6.07 -7.72
N SER A 112 13.82 7.27 -7.98
CA SER A 112 13.62 8.47 -7.14
C SER A 112 12.17 8.97 -7.07
N HIS A 113 11.31 8.55 -8.00
CA HIS A 113 9.88 8.87 -7.98
C HIS A 113 9.07 7.96 -7.05
N PHE A 114 9.65 6.85 -6.58
CA PHE A 114 9.00 5.92 -5.67
C PHE A 114 9.58 6.02 -4.27
N SER A 115 8.70 5.95 -3.28
CA SER A 115 9.05 5.90 -1.86
C SER A 115 8.49 4.62 -1.26
N ILE A 116 9.37 3.69 -0.89
CA ILE A 116 8.97 2.40 -0.29
C ILE A 116 8.84 2.55 1.23
N GLN A 117 7.65 2.24 1.75
CA GLN A 117 7.25 2.42 3.14
C GLN A 117 6.68 1.13 3.72
N ASN A 118 6.54 1.09 5.05
CA ASN A 118 6.21 -0.13 5.77
C ASN A 118 4.69 -0.33 5.87
N HIS A 119 4.21 -1.54 5.54
CA HIS A 119 2.82 -1.94 5.70
C HIS A 119 2.65 -3.21 6.55
N THR A 120 3.43 -3.35 7.62
CA THR A 120 3.55 -4.58 8.44
C THR A 120 4.09 -5.77 7.65
N TYR A 121 4.19 -6.96 8.26
CA TYR A 121 4.79 -8.12 7.62
C TYR A 121 3.73 -8.95 6.88
N ASP A 122 2.72 -9.47 7.58
CA ASP A 122 1.71 -10.38 7.05
C ASP A 122 0.29 -9.79 6.93
N HIS A 123 0.19 -8.46 7.10
CA HIS A 123 -1.06 -7.70 7.01
C HIS A 123 -2.03 -7.94 8.20
N LEU A 124 -1.48 -8.25 9.38
CA LEU A 124 -2.25 -8.31 10.63
C LEU A 124 -2.73 -6.93 11.10
N ALA A 125 -4.01 -6.85 11.45
CA ALA A 125 -4.55 -5.71 12.18
C ALA A 125 -4.05 -5.72 13.64
N PHE A 126 -3.83 -4.54 14.21
CA PHE A 126 -3.37 -4.41 15.60
C PHE A 126 -4.51 -4.26 16.60
N GLN A 127 -5.75 -4.32 16.10
CA GLN A 127 -6.99 -4.26 16.87
C GLN A 127 -8.03 -5.24 16.35
N SER A 128 -8.88 -5.68 17.27
CA SER A 128 -10.07 -6.47 16.94
C SER A 128 -11.03 -5.70 16.06
N ASP A 129 -11.84 -6.45 15.31
CA ASP A 129 -12.97 -5.93 14.53
C ASP A 129 -12.58 -4.88 13.47
N CYS A 130 -11.33 -4.93 12.99
CA CYS A 130 -10.87 -4.13 11.87
C CYS A 130 -11.30 -4.78 10.55
N TYR A 131 -12.54 -4.57 10.14
CA TYR A 131 -13.08 -5.00 8.83
C TYR A 131 -12.92 -6.51 8.54
N GLY A 132 -12.93 -7.35 9.58
CA GLY A 132 -12.75 -8.79 9.45
C GLY A 132 -11.31 -9.24 9.20
N LEU A 133 -10.33 -8.33 9.31
CA LEU A 133 -8.92 -8.69 9.25
C LEU A 133 -8.52 -9.56 10.45
N PRO A 134 -7.66 -10.57 10.24
CA PRO A 134 -6.96 -11.22 11.34
C PRO A 134 -6.22 -10.16 12.16
N TRP A 135 -6.28 -10.29 13.48
CA TRP A 135 -5.73 -9.28 14.38
C TRP A 135 -4.95 -9.89 15.53
N THR A 136 -4.10 -9.06 16.15
CA THR A 136 -3.34 -9.46 17.33
C THR A 136 -3.23 -8.34 18.36
N SER A 137 -3.44 -8.66 19.63
CA SER A 137 -3.06 -7.81 20.77
C SER A 137 -1.63 -8.08 21.26
N ASN A 138 -0.96 -9.12 20.74
CA ASN A 138 0.34 -9.53 21.23
C ASN A 138 1.42 -8.52 20.82
N PHE A 139 1.93 -7.78 21.79
CA PHE A 139 2.96 -6.75 21.57
C PHE A 139 4.21 -7.28 20.86
N ARG A 140 4.66 -8.50 21.16
CA ARG A 140 5.84 -9.08 20.50
C ARG A 140 5.58 -9.33 19.01
N LEU A 141 4.38 -9.78 18.67
CA LEU A 141 3.99 -9.99 17.28
C LEU A 141 3.86 -8.66 16.55
N LYS A 142 3.20 -7.65 17.13
CA LYS A 142 3.14 -6.29 16.57
C LYS A 142 4.54 -5.71 16.29
N LYS A 143 5.48 -5.90 17.21
CA LYS A 143 6.87 -5.46 17.04
C LYS A 143 7.56 -6.23 15.91
N TYR A 144 7.35 -7.55 15.83
CA TYR A 144 7.89 -8.38 14.76
C TYR A 144 7.39 -7.92 13.39
N GLU A 145 6.07 -7.70 13.24
CA GLU A 145 5.41 -7.22 12.02
C GLU A 145 6.09 -5.98 11.45
N ILE A 146 6.37 -4.99 12.31
CA ILE A 146 7.01 -3.75 11.90
C ILE A 146 8.49 -3.97 11.59
N GLN A 147 9.24 -4.58 12.51
CA GLN A 147 10.70 -4.63 12.44
C GLN A 147 11.19 -5.52 11.31
N LYS A 148 10.52 -6.65 11.08
CA LYS A 148 10.86 -7.58 10.00
C LYS A 148 10.72 -6.90 8.64
N THR A 149 9.60 -6.21 8.41
CA THR A 149 9.37 -5.47 7.16
C THR A 149 10.36 -4.33 6.98
N GLN A 150 10.66 -3.58 8.05
CA GLN A 150 11.66 -2.50 7.99
C GLN A 150 13.05 -3.02 7.58
N GLN A 151 13.50 -4.14 8.16
CA GLN A 151 14.77 -4.77 7.82
C GLN A 151 14.81 -5.23 6.36
N MET A 152 13.71 -5.81 5.86
CA MET A 152 13.64 -6.27 4.48
C MET A 152 13.64 -5.14 3.47
N ILE A 153 12.87 -4.06 3.72
CA ILE A 153 12.90 -2.87 2.86
C ILE A 153 14.33 -2.32 2.81
N TYR A 154 14.99 -2.15 3.95
CA TYR A 154 16.38 -1.67 3.99
C TYR A 154 17.33 -2.59 3.21
N ALA A 155 17.22 -3.90 3.36
CA ALA A 155 18.05 -4.87 2.66
C ALA A 155 17.86 -4.82 1.14
N LEU A 156 16.65 -4.56 0.65
CA LEU A 156 16.32 -4.54 -0.78
C LEU A 156 16.60 -3.18 -1.43
N THR A 157 16.39 -2.08 -0.73
CA THR A 157 16.41 -0.72 -1.32
C THR A 157 17.57 0.14 -0.83
N GLY A 158 18.29 -0.27 0.22
CA GLY A 158 19.28 0.55 0.91
C GLY A 158 18.70 1.75 1.68
N THR A 159 17.37 1.89 1.73
CA THR A 159 16.68 2.98 2.43
C THR A 159 15.75 2.44 3.51
N SER A 160 15.83 3.02 4.71
CA SER A 160 14.91 2.65 5.78
C SER A 160 13.57 3.35 5.57
N PRO A 161 12.43 2.62 5.63
CA PRO A 161 11.12 3.23 5.59
C PRO A 161 10.98 4.21 6.75
N ARG A 162 10.46 5.39 6.45
CA ARG A 162 10.19 6.45 7.42
C ARG A 162 8.71 6.53 7.75
N ASN A 163 7.86 5.81 7.04
CA ASN A 163 6.43 5.80 7.24
C ASN A 163 5.91 4.39 7.44
N LEU A 164 4.91 4.25 8.30
CA LEU A 164 4.14 3.04 8.53
C LEU A 164 2.67 3.36 8.29
N ARG A 165 2.02 2.52 7.51
CA ARG A 165 0.55 2.44 7.43
C ARG A 165 0.15 1.09 7.99
N HIS A 166 -0.71 1.03 8.99
CA HIS A 166 -1.20 -0.26 9.48
C HIS A 166 -2.27 -0.82 8.54
N PRO A 167 -2.41 -2.15 8.45
CA PRO A 167 -3.54 -2.81 7.82
C PRO A 167 -4.88 -2.34 8.40
N GLY A 168 -5.73 -1.79 7.55
CA GLY A 168 -7.02 -1.21 7.93
C GLY A 168 -6.92 0.09 8.76
N PRO A 169 -8.04 0.82 8.92
CA PRO A 169 -8.03 2.11 9.62
C PRO A 169 -8.13 2.00 11.16
N ALA A 170 -8.12 0.80 11.75
CA ALA A 170 -8.24 0.62 13.20
C ALA A 170 -6.86 0.69 13.89
N GLN A 171 -6.37 1.90 14.13
CA GLN A 171 -5.14 2.17 14.88
C GLN A 171 -5.46 2.87 16.21
N GLN A 172 -4.74 2.55 17.28
CA GLN A 172 -4.88 3.21 18.59
C GLN A 172 -3.62 4.01 18.87
N ARG A 173 -3.74 5.05 19.68
CA ARG A 173 -2.63 5.92 20.09
C ARG A 173 -1.46 5.15 20.76
N TYR A 174 -1.71 3.94 21.29
CA TYR A 174 -0.72 3.08 21.94
C TYR A 174 0.11 2.24 20.96
N ASP A 175 -0.40 1.95 19.74
CA ASP A 175 0.37 1.25 18.70
C ASP A 175 1.59 2.08 18.24
N ASN A 176 1.56 3.39 18.51
CA ASN A 176 2.63 4.35 18.25
C ASN A 176 3.81 4.25 19.24
N SER A 177 3.72 3.42 20.29
CA SER A 177 4.73 3.28 21.35
C SER A 177 5.71 2.14 21.16
N VAL A 178 5.54 1.31 20.12
CA VAL A 178 6.58 0.38 19.68
C VAL A 178 7.81 1.23 19.31
N PRO A 179 9.02 0.97 19.84
CA PRO A 179 10.17 1.83 19.60
C PRO A 179 10.57 1.81 18.13
N LEU A 180 10.00 2.76 17.39
CA LEU A 180 10.23 3.09 16.00
C LEU A 180 11.33 4.14 16.01
N HIS A 181 12.60 3.73 16.00
CA HIS A 181 13.68 4.72 16.07
C HIS A 181 13.67 5.72 14.90
N ILE A 182 12.96 5.45 13.79
CA ILE A 182 12.71 6.39 12.70
C ILE A 182 11.41 6.01 11.96
N VAL A 183 10.20 6.36 12.44
CA VAL A 183 8.97 6.28 11.61
C VAL A 183 7.98 7.40 11.97
N GLY A 184 7.69 8.30 11.04
CA GLY A 184 6.50 9.15 11.03
C GLY A 184 5.26 8.34 10.64
N ILE A 185 4.13 8.58 11.28
CA ILE A 185 2.89 7.83 11.02
C ILE A 185 2.07 8.62 10.01
N VAL A 186 1.61 7.97 8.94
CA VAL A 186 0.76 8.63 7.94
C VAL A 186 -0.70 8.53 8.40
N PRO A 187 -1.38 9.67 8.64
CA PRO A 187 -2.76 9.65 9.10
C PRO A 187 -3.70 9.14 8.00
N SER A 188 -4.81 8.53 8.42
CA SER A 188 -5.78 7.82 7.56
C SER A 188 -6.58 8.74 6.62
N ASP A 189 -6.43 10.05 6.75
CA ASP A 189 -7.06 11.08 5.91
C ASP A 189 -6.24 11.40 4.64
N MET A 190 -5.02 10.87 4.50
CA MET A 190 -4.22 10.96 3.26
C MET A 190 -4.45 9.78 2.28
N ILE A 191 -5.62 9.14 2.36
CA ILE A 191 -5.95 7.94 1.59
C ILE A 191 -6.61 8.30 0.26
N ALA A 192 -5.93 8.01 -0.84
CA ALA A 192 -6.56 7.57 -2.07
C ALA A 192 -6.27 6.07 -2.22
N SER A 193 -7.10 5.22 -1.63
CA SER A 193 -7.05 3.77 -1.88
C SER A 193 -7.58 3.52 -3.28
N ILE A 194 -6.68 3.23 -4.21
CA ILE A 194 -6.99 2.46 -5.41
C ILE A 194 -6.13 1.22 -5.30
N LEU A 195 -6.69 0.16 -4.73
CA LEU A 195 -6.70 -1.22 -5.21
C LEU A 195 -7.61 -2.04 -4.27
#